data_AF-P20147-F1
#
_entry.id   AF-P20147-F1
#
_cell.length_a   1.000
_cell.length_b   1.000
_cell.length_c   1.000
_cell.angle_alpha   90.00
_cell.angle_beta   90.00
_cell.angle_gamma   90.00
#
_symmetry.space_group_name_H-M   'P 1'
#
loop_
_entity.id
_entity.type
_entity.pdbx_description
1 polymer ?
#
loop_
_entity_poly.entity_id
_entity_poly.type
_entity_poly.pdbx_seq_one_letter_code
_entity_poly.pdbx_strand_id
1 'polypeptide(L)'
;KDFDGKKLKCCTKEGLDIHHSEEAKKDFETLKAEYEGLCKVIKDVLHKKVEKVVVGQRITDSPCVLVTSEFGWSANMERIMKAQALRDNSMTSYMLSKKIMEINARHPIISALKQKADADKSDKTVKYLIWLLFDTSLLTSGFALEEPTTFSKRIHRMIKLGLSIDEEENNDIDLPPLEETVDATDSKMEEVD
;
A
#
# COMPACT_ATOMS: atom_id res chain seq x y z
N LYS A 1 -19.14 14.72 -10.39
CA LYS A 1 -20.49 14.76 -10.99
C LYS A 1 -21.50 14.43 -9.91
N ASP A 2 -22.60 15.14 -9.89
CA ASP A 2 -23.76 14.93 -9.05
C ASP A 2 -24.89 14.28 -9.85
N PHE A 3 -25.80 13.61 -9.16
CA PHE A 3 -27.05 13.10 -9.69
C PHE A 3 -28.14 13.47 -8.69
N ASP A 4 -29.15 14.23 -9.12
CA ASP A 4 -30.24 14.70 -8.25
C ASP A 4 -29.74 15.39 -6.96
N GLY A 5 -28.74 16.27 -7.10
CA GLY A 5 -28.11 16.98 -5.98
C GLY A 5 -27.24 16.10 -5.05
N LYS A 6 -27.07 14.81 -5.34
CA LYS A 6 -26.19 13.91 -4.59
C LYS A 6 -24.85 13.77 -5.28
N LYS A 7 -23.76 14.09 -4.57
CA LYS A 7 -22.40 13.90 -5.08
C LYS A 7 -22.07 12.41 -5.17
N LEU A 8 -21.56 11.97 -6.32
CA LEU A 8 -21.07 10.62 -6.51
C LEU A 8 -19.65 10.50 -5.92
N LYS A 9 -19.43 9.51 -5.06
CA LYS A 9 -18.11 9.18 -4.52
C LYS A 9 -17.70 7.78 -4.96
N CYS A 10 -16.41 7.59 -5.22
CA CYS A 10 -15.83 6.30 -5.57
C CYS A 10 -15.32 5.62 -4.29
N CYS A 11 -15.81 4.42 -3.98
CA CYS A 11 -15.39 3.69 -2.78
C CYS A 11 -13.95 3.17 -2.82
N THR A 12 -13.27 3.21 -3.97
CA THR A 12 -11.85 2.81 -4.14
C THR A 12 -10.89 4.01 -4.13
N LYS A 13 -11.42 5.20 -3.87
CA LYS A 13 -10.65 6.44 -3.73
C LYS A 13 -10.62 6.91 -2.27
N GLU A 14 -9.62 7.73 -1.99
CA GLU A 14 -9.56 8.54 -0.78
C GLU A 14 -10.79 9.48 -0.68
N GLY A 15 -11.11 9.96 0.52
CA GLY A 15 -12.21 10.90 0.75
C GLY A 15 -13.60 10.24 0.85
N LEU A 16 -13.64 8.91 0.96
CA LEU A 16 -14.86 8.19 1.33
C LEU A 16 -15.20 8.53 2.78
N ASP A 17 -16.28 9.27 2.95
CA ASP A 17 -16.80 9.66 4.26
C ASP A 17 -17.96 8.72 4.58
N ILE A 18 -17.76 7.88 5.59
CA ILE A 18 -18.76 6.93 6.08
C ILE A 18 -19.28 7.50 7.40
N HIS A 19 -20.60 7.69 7.49
CA HIS A 19 -21.21 8.17 8.72
C HIS A 19 -21.04 7.14 9.84
N HIS A 20 -20.24 7.49 10.84
CA HIS A 20 -20.00 6.71 12.04
C HIS A 20 -20.61 7.41 13.27
N SER A 21 -21.00 6.62 14.28
CA SER A 21 -21.39 7.16 15.60
C SER A 21 -20.21 7.87 16.27
N GLU A 22 -20.47 8.79 17.19
CA GLU A 22 -19.43 9.49 17.94
C GLU A 22 -18.51 8.52 18.72
N GLU A 23 -19.06 7.43 19.25
CA GLU A 23 -18.29 6.36 19.89
C GLU A 23 -17.32 5.68 18.90
N ALA A 24 -17.80 5.35 17.69
CA ALA A 24 -16.97 4.73 16.67
C ALA A 24 -15.88 5.68 16.16
N LYS A 25 -16.14 7.00 16.09
CA LYS A 25 -15.12 8.00 15.77
C LYS A 25 -14.03 8.04 16.84
N LYS A 26 -14.40 8.04 18.13
CA LYS A 26 -13.45 8.07 19.25
C LYS A 26 -12.57 6.81 19.30
N ASP A 27 -13.17 5.64 19.10
CA ASP A 27 -12.44 4.38 18.99
C ASP A 27 -11.45 4.41 17.81
N PHE A 28 -11.89 4.92 16.66
CA PHE A 28 -11.03 5.04 15.49
C PHE A 28 -9.82 5.96 15.69
N GLU A 29 -9.99 7.12 16.35
CA GLU A 29 -8.85 8.00 16.69
C GLU A 29 -7.87 7.32 17.66
N THR A 30 -8.36 6.46 18.56
CA THR A 30 -7.52 5.67 19.45
C THR A 30 -6.72 4.64 18.66
N LEU A 31 -7.36 3.90 17.75
CA LEU A 31 -6.70 2.94 16.86
C LEU A 31 -5.68 3.61 15.94
N LYS A 32 -5.97 4.81 15.42
CA LYS A 32 -4.99 5.59 14.64
C LYS A 32 -3.72 5.86 15.41
N ALA A 33 -3.83 6.33 16.65
CA ALA A 33 -2.68 6.60 17.51
C ALA A 33 -1.91 5.32 17.86
N GLU A 34 -2.63 4.25 18.21
CA GLU A 34 -2.02 2.96 18.55
C GLU A 34 -1.24 2.33 17.38
N TYR A 35 -1.75 2.46 16.16
CA TYR A 35 -1.16 1.85 14.96
C TYR A 35 -0.24 2.80 14.17
N GLU A 36 -0.04 4.04 14.60
CA GLU A 36 0.82 5.01 13.92
C GLU A 36 2.25 4.48 13.73
N GLY A 37 2.79 3.80 14.75
CA GLY A 37 4.10 3.17 14.70
C GLY A 37 4.22 2.10 13.61
N LEU A 38 3.21 1.22 13.49
CA LEU A 38 3.17 0.20 12.44
C LEU A 38 3.02 0.85 11.06
N CYS A 39 2.17 1.86 10.90
CA CYS A 39 2.01 2.59 9.64
C CYS A 39 3.34 3.16 9.13
N LYS A 40 4.17 3.73 10.03
CA LYS A 40 5.52 4.21 9.70
C LYS A 40 6.43 3.06 9.24
N VAL A 41 6.46 1.94 9.98
CA VAL A 41 7.25 0.75 9.58
C VAL A 41 6.85 0.25 8.18
N ILE A 42 5.54 0.16 7.90
CA ILE A 42 5.06 -0.27 6.58
C ILE A 42 5.48 0.73 5.49
N LYS A 43 5.33 2.03 5.75
CA LYS A 43 5.76 3.09 4.82
C LYS A 43 7.26 3.02 4.54
N ASP A 44 8.06 2.76 5.58
CA ASP A 44 9.51 2.62 5.52
C ASP A 44 9.95 1.30 4.88
N VAL A 45 9.10 0.30 4.72
CA VAL A 45 9.43 -0.94 3.98
C VAL A 45 9.01 -0.83 2.52
N LEU A 46 7.89 -0.16 2.24
CA LEU A 46 7.33 -0.03 0.90
C LEU A 46 7.83 1.22 0.14
N HIS A 47 8.46 2.18 0.82
CA HIS A 47 9.04 3.40 0.26
C HIS A 47 8.12 4.10 -0.77
N LYS A 48 8.53 4.08 -2.04
CA LYS A 48 7.87 4.76 -3.16
C LYS A 48 6.70 3.97 -3.74
N LYS A 49 6.51 2.70 -3.36
CA LYS A 49 5.39 1.86 -3.81
C LYS A 49 4.03 2.35 -3.28
N VAL A 50 4.04 3.03 -2.13
CA VAL A 50 2.85 3.67 -1.53
C VAL A 50 3.12 5.15 -1.27
N GLU A 51 2.09 5.99 -1.35
CA GLU A 51 2.17 7.39 -0.96
C GLU A 51 2.25 7.53 0.56
N LYS A 52 1.27 6.94 1.25
CA LYS A 52 1.15 6.89 2.70
C LYS A 52 0.47 5.61 3.14
N VAL A 53 0.60 5.30 4.43
CA VAL A 53 -0.06 4.18 5.10
C VAL A 53 -0.88 4.75 6.25
N VAL A 54 -2.16 4.38 6.32
CA VAL A 54 -3.12 4.90 7.30
C VAL A 54 -4.02 3.78 7.81
N VAL A 55 -4.65 3.99 8.96
CA VAL A 55 -5.72 3.09 9.43
C VAL A 55 -6.98 3.36 8.61
N GLY A 56 -7.57 2.32 8.03
CA GLY A 56 -8.79 2.39 7.22
C GLY A 56 -10.06 2.27 8.05
N GLN A 57 -11.11 2.98 7.65
CA GLN A 57 -12.45 2.86 8.24
C GLN A 57 -13.40 1.97 7.42
N ARG A 58 -13.07 1.75 6.14
CA ARG A 58 -13.94 1.07 5.17
C ARG A 58 -13.81 -0.46 5.17
N ILE A 59 -12.85 -1.00 5.91
CA ILE A 59 -12.42 -2.40 5.79
C ILE A 59 -13.02 -3.21 6.92
N THR A 60 -13.66 -4.34 6.59
CA THR A 60 -14.21 -5.28 7.58
C THR A 60 -13.33 -6.53 7.67
N ASP A 61 -13.28 -7.34 6.61
CA ASP A 61 -12.68 -8.68 6.65
C ASP A 61 -11.24 -8.74 6.13
N SER A 62 -10.83 -7.77 5.31
CA SER A 62 -9.47 -7.76 4.74
C SER A 62 -8.45 -7.16 5.73
N PRO A 63 -7.19 -7.62 5.73
CA PRO A 63 -6.14 -7.04 6.56
C PRO A 63 -5.75 -5.63 6.08
N CYS A 64 -5.76 -5.38 4.77
CA CYS A 64 -5.44 -4.10 4.17
C CYS A 64 -6.00 -3.99 2.76
N VAL A 65 -6.17 -2.77 2.28
CA VAL A 65 -6.57 -2.46 0.90
C VAL A 65 -5.73 -1.31 0.35
N LEU A 66 -5.64 -1.20 -0.98
CA LEU A 66 -5.02 -0.07 -1.65
C LEU A 66 -6.09 0.83 -2.26
N VAL A 67 -6.06 2.09 -1.90
CA VAL A 67 -6.91 3.12 -2.48
C VAL A 67 -6.08 4.09 -3.32
N THR A 68 -6.76 4.82 -4.19
CA THR A 68 -6.14 5.86 -5.04
C THR A 68 -6.50 7.25 -4.52
N SER A 69 -5.72 8.27 -4.90
CA SER A 69 -6.06 9.64 -4.58
C SER A 69 -7.45 10.02 -5.14
N GLU A 70 -8.08 11.04 -4.56
CA GLU A 70 -9.40 11.49 -5.00
C GLU A 70 -9.41 11.89 -6.49
N PHE A 71 -8.34 12.52 -6.97
CA PHE A 71 -8.29 13.14 -8.29
C PHE A 71 -7.65 12.28 -9.39
N GLY A 72 -6.81 11.30 -9.07
CA GLY A 72 -6.19 10.47 -10.11
C GLY A 72 -6.99 9.24 -10.53
N TRP A 73 -6.36 8.36 -11.30
CA TRP A 73 -7.01 7.15 -11.80
C TRP A 73 -7.24 6.13 -10.69
N SER A 74 -8.44 5.53 -10.68
CA SER A 74 -8.69 4.31 -9.90
C SER A 74 -8.00 3.11 -10.56
N ALA A 75 -7.83 2.01 -9.84
CA ALA A 75 -7.24 0.77 -10.38
C ALA A 75 -7.90 0.30 -11.69
N ASN A 76 -9.24 0.38 -11.76
CA ASN A 76 -9.97 0.04 -12.97
C ASN A 76 -9.68 1.00 -14.13
N MET A 77 -9.62 2.31 -13.85
CA MET A 77 -9.31 3.31 -14.87
C MET A 77 -7.87 3.15 -15.35
N GLU A 78 -6.92 2.91 -14.44
CA GLU A 78 -5.52 2.63 -14.76
C GLU A 78 -5.41 1.43 -15.71
N ARG A 79 -6.13 0.34 -15.45
CA ARG A 79 -6.16 -0.84 -16.31
C ARG A 79 -6.71 -0.53 -17.71
N ILE A 80 -7.82 0.19 -17.80
CA ILE A 80 -8.42 0.59 -19.09
C ILE A 80 -7.47 1.51 -19.86
N MET A 81 -6.91 2.51 -19.18
CA MET A 81 -6.01 3.47 -19.78
C MET A 81 -4.71 2.81 -20.22
N LYS A 82 -4.10 1.91 -19.44
CA LYS A 82 -2.93 1.13 -19.88
C LYS A 82 -3.20 0.28 -21.12
N ALA A 83 -4.42 -0.28 -21.24
CA ALA A 83 -4.81 -1.03 -22.44
C ALA A 83 -4.99 -0.12 -23.67
N GLN A 84 -5.33 1.16 -23.49
CA GLN A 84 -5.47 2.15 -24.57
C GLN A 84 -4.17 2.93 -24.87
N ALA A 85 -3.36 3.20 -23.85
CA ALA A 85 -2.14 4.01 -23.86
C ALA A 85 -0.98 3.39 -24.65
N LEU A 86 -1.15 2.16 -25.14
CA LEU A 86 -0.37 1.65 -26.27
C LEU A 86 -0.46 2.56 -27.53
N ARG A 87 -1.26 3.66 -27.50
CA ARG A 87 -1.35 4.69 -28.53
C ARG A 87 -0.71 6.06 -28.18
N ASP A 88 -0.64 6.48 -26.91
CA ASP A 88 0.01 7.74 -26.47
C ASP A 88 0.25 7.71 -24.94
N ASN A 89 1.47 8.03 -24.49
CA ASN A 89 1.93 7.91 -23.10
C ASN A 89 2.02 9.24 -22.33
N SER A 90 1.76 10.38 -22.97
CA SER A 90 2.05 11.71 -22.40
C SER A 90 1.25 12.06 -21.13
N MET A 91 0.02 11.57 -21.01
CA MET A 91 -0.89 11.87 -19.88
C MET A 91 -0.77 10.89 -18.71
N THR A 92 -0.07 9.77 -18.90
CA THR A 92 -0.06 8.66 -17.94
C THR A 92 0.62 9.04 -16.62
N SER A 93 1.75 9.75 -16.66
CA SER A 93 2.53 10.07 -15.46
C SER A 93 1.80 10.97 -14.46
N TYR A 94 1.02 11.94 -14.94
CA TYR A 94 0.30 12.89 -14.09
C TYR A 94 -0.96 12.31 -13.46
N MET A 95 -1.59 11.34 -14.12
CA MET A 95 -2.86 10.75 -13.66
C MET A 95 -2.66 9.44 -12.87
N LEU A 96 -1.50 8.79 -13.01
CA LEU A 96 -1.14 7.61 -12.25
C LEU A 96 -0.93 7.99 -10.78
N SER A 97 -1.98 7.83 -9.97
CA SER A 97 -1.88 8.08 -8.54
C SER A 97 -1.00 7.06 -7.85
N LYS A 98 -0.14 7.54 -6.96
CA LYS A 98 0.46 6.68 -5.95
C LYS A 98 -0.65 6.09 -5.08
N LYS A 99 -0.41 4.87 -4.62
CA LYS A 99 -1.40 4.07 -3.89
C LYS A 99 -1.32 4.42 -2.42
N ILE A 100 -2.45 4.51 -1.75
CA ILE A 100 -2.53 4.70 -0.29
C ILE A 100 -2.91 3.35 0.30
N MET A 101 -2.12 2.86 1.24
CA MET A 101 -2.42 1.61 1.93
C MET A 101 -3.25 1.90 3.17
N GLU A 102 -4.48 1.40 3.19
CA GLU A 102 -5.33 1.42 4.36
C GLU A 102 -5.21 0.07 5.09
N ILE A 103 -4.80 0.08 6.35
CA ILE A 103 -4.72 -1.13 7.19
C ILE A 103 -5.95 -1.27 8.08
N ASN A 104 -6.36 -2.51 8.33
CA ASN A 104 -7.46 -2.82 9.25
C ASN A 104 -6.91 -3.13 10.64
N ALA A 105 -6.95 -2.15 11.54
CA ALA A 105 -6.45 -2.28 12.90
C ALA A 105 -7.13 -3.38 13.73
N ARG A 106 -8.32 -3.83 13.33
CA ARG A 106 -9.07 -4.90 14.01
C ARG A 106 -8.79 -6.30 13.45
N HIS A 107 -8.02 -6.40 12.36
CA HIS A 107 -7.71 -7.68 11.75
C HIS A 107 -6.60 -8.43 12.52
N PRO A 108 -6.74 -9.73 12.84
CA PRO A 108 -5.75 -10.48 13.61
C PRO A 108 -4.33 -10.43 13.01
N ILE A 109 -4.20 -10.50 11.68
CA ILE A 109 -2.90 -10.39 11.00
C ILE A 109 -2.22 -9.03 11.28
N ILE A 110 -2.98 -7.93 11.27
CA ILE A 110 -2.42 -6.58 11.48
C ILE A 110 -2.03 -6.39 12.94
N SER A 111 -2.83 -6.91 13.88
CA SER A 111 -2.48 -6.91 15.31
C SER A 111 -1.21 -7.73 15.59
N ALA A 112 -1.09 -8.93 15.03
CA ALA A 112 0.11 -9.76 15.17
C ALA A 112 1.34 -9.12 14.51
N LEU A 113 1.16 -8.49 13.34
CA LEU A 113 2.23 -7.75 12.66
C LEU A 113 2.72 -6.56 13.50
N LYS A 114 1.80 -5.82 14.14
CA LYS A 114 2.14 -4.75 15.08
C LYS A 114 3.02 -5.27 16.21
N GLN A 115 2.58 -6.34 16.89
CA GLN A 115 3.34 -6.92 18.01
C GLN A 115 4.75 -7.35 17.60
N LYS A 116 4.90 -8.00 16.43
CA LYS A 116 6.21 -8.37 15.91
C LYS A 116 7.09 -7.16 15.58
N ALA A 117 6.52 -6.16 14.91
CA ALA A 117 7.23 -4.94 14.56
C ALA A 117 7.65 -4.11 15.79
N ASP A 118 6.82 -4.08 16.83
CA ASP A 118 7.13 -3.40 18.10
C ASP A 118 8.27 -4.12 18.84
N ALA A 119 8.36 -5.46 18.75
CA ALA A 119 9.43 -6.24 19.36
C ALA A 119 10.77 -6.09 18.61
N ASP A 120 10.75 -6.17 17.28
CA ASP A 120 11.93 -5.94 16.43
C ASP A 120 11.52 -5.39 15.06
N LYS A 121 11.73 -4.09 14.87
CA LYS A 121 11.47 -3.38 13.60
C LYS A 121 12.37 -3.88 12.45
N SER A 122 13.50 -4.50 12.77
CA SER A 122 14.48 -4.99 11.80
C SER A 122 14.26 -6.45 11.39
N ASP A 123 13.27 -7.14 11.99
CA ASP A 123 12.95 -8.53 11.68
C ASP A 123 12.63 -8.68 10.18
N LYS A 124 13.46 -9.49 9.52
CA LYS A 124 13.32 -9.83 8.09
C LYS A 124 11.95 -10.42 7.77
N THR A 125 11.36 -11.15 8.71
CA THR A 125 10.01 -11.72 8.61
C THR A 125 8.95 -10.64 8.54
N VAL A 126 9.06 -9.57 9.35
CA VAL A 126 8.13 -8.44 9.33
C VAL A 126 8.17 -7.76 7.97
N LYS A 127 9.36 -7.45 7.45
CA LYS A 127 9.52 -6.85 6.12
C LYS A 127 8.89 -7.73 5.03
N TYR A 128 9.16 -9.03 5.10
CA TYR A 128 8.62 -10.00 4.15
C TYR A 128 7.08 -10.07 4.17
N LEU A 129 6.47 -10.13 5.35
CA LEU A 129 5.01 -10.14 5.51
C LEU A 129 4.38 -8.84 5.01
N ILE A 130 5.03 -7.69 5.21
CA ILE A 130 4.57 -6.40 4.69
C ILE A 130 4.50 -6.43 3.15
N TRP A 131 5.55 -6.93 2.49
CA TRP A 131 5.54 -7.07 1.04
C TRP A 131 4.48 -8.04 0.54
N LEU A 132 4.28 -9.16 1.23
CA LEU A 132 3.23 -10.12 0.88
C LEU A 132 1.82 -9.52 1.02
N LEU A 133 1.57 -8.77 2.09
CA LEU A 133 0.33 -8.02 2.28
C LEU A 133 0.12 -6.98 1.17
N PHE A 134 1.18 -6.25 0.82
CA PHE A 134 1.14 -5.26 -0.25
C PHE A 134 0.78 -5.90 -1.60
N ASP A 135 1.49 -6.95 -2.02
CA ASP A 135 1.23 -7.61 -3.31
C ASP A 135 -0.17 -8.24 -3.36
N THR A 136 -0.60 -8.85 -2.25
CA THR A 136 -1.96 -9.40 -2.13
C THR A 136 -2.99 -8.27 -2.25
N SER A 137 -2.74 -7.11 -1.64
CA SER A 137 -3.62 -5.95 -1.72
C SER A 137 -3.63 -5.30 -3.11
N LEU A 138 -2.55 -5.36 -3.89
CA LEU A 138 -2.55 -4.97 -5.30
C LEU A 138 -3.56 -5.79 -6.10
N LEU A 139 -3.52 -7.11 -5.94
CA LEU A 139 -4.42 -8.03 -6.62
C LEU A 139 -5.88 -7.79 -6.22
N THR A 140 -6.18 -7.78 -4.91
CA THR A 140 -7.57 -7.64 -4.42
C THR A 140 -8.16 -6.26 -4.69
N SER A 141 -7.32 -5.22 -4.76
CA SER A 141 -7.75 -3.85 -5.09
C SER A 141 -7.82 -3.59 -6.60
N GLY A 142 -7.51 -4.59 -7.44
CA GLY A 142 -7.65 -4.54 -8.89
C GLY A 142 -6.51 -3.88 -9.66
N PHE A 143 -5.34 -3.71 -9.03
CA PHE A 143 -4.13 -3.25 -9.71
C PHE A 143 -3.40 -4.42 -10.37
N ALA A 144 -2.57 -4.10 -11.35
CA ALA A 144 -1.63 -5.05 -11.92
C ALA A 144 -0.43 -5.25 -10.97
N LEU A 145 0.07 -6.48 -10.89
CA LEU A 145 1.38 -6.76 -10.30
C LEU A 145 2.48 -6.35 -11.28
N GLU A 146 3.41 -5.54 -10.82
CA GLU A 146 4.58 -5.12 -11.61
C GLU A 146 5.57 -6.28 -11.77
N GLU A 147 5.75 -7.10 -10.73
CA GLU A 147 6.70 -8.22 -10.71
C GLU A 147 6.03 -9.52 -10.26
N PRO A 148 5.25 -10.19 -11.13
CA PRO A 148 4.55 -11.43 -10.78
C PRO A 148 5.49 -12.54 -10.30
N THR A 149 6.70 -12.62 -10.85
CA THR A 149 7.70 -13.62 -10.46
C THR A 149 8.20 -13.40 -9.04
N THR A 150 8.49 -12.16 -8.64
CA THR A 150 8.90 -11.82 -7.26
C THR A 150 7.80 -12.18 -6.27
N PHE A 151 6.54 -11.85 -6.60
CA PHE A 151 5.38 -12.24 -5.79
C PHE A 151 5.24 -13.77 -5.69
N SER A 152 5.40 -14.50 -6.79
CA SER A 152 5.36 -15.98 -6.79
C SER A 152 6.44 -16.58 -5.89
N LYS A 153 7.67 -16.05 -5.92
CA LYS A 153 8.73 -16.48 -4.99
C LYS A 153 8.34 -16.28 -3.52
N ARG A 154 7.66 -15.17 -3.19
CA ARG A 154 7.12 -14.94 -1.82
C ARG A 154 6.00 -15.92 -1.46
N ILE A 155 5.14 -16.31 -2.40
CA ILE A 155 4.18 -17.38 -2.11
C ILE A 155 4.91 -18.70 -1.87
N HIS A 156 5.88 -19.06 -2.71
CA HIS A 156 6.62 -20.32 -2.56
C HIS A 156 7.35 -20.42 -1.22
N ARG A 157 8.01 -19.33 -0.78
CA ARG A 157 8.65 -19.31 0.54
C ARG A 157 7.66 -19.39 1.69
N MET A 158 6.46 -18.80 1.57
CA MET A 158 5.39 -19.01 2.56
C MET A 158 4.96 -20.49 2.61
N ILE A 159 4.82 -21.14 1.46
CA ILE A 159 4.48 -22.57 1.39
C ILE A 159 5.59 -23.42 2.03
N LYS A 160 6.87 -23.13 1.76
CA LYS A 160 8.00 -23.82 2.40
C LYS A 160 7.96 -23.69 3.92
N LEU A 161 7.71 -22.49 4.46
CA LEU A 161 7.58 -22.26 5.90
C LEU A 161 6.39 -23.03 6.49
N GLY A 162 5.26 -23.09 5.79
CA GLY A 162 4.08 -23.85 6.24
C GLY A 162 4.28 -25.37 6.21
N LEU A 163 5.22 -25.87 5.41
CA LEU A 163 5.60 -27.28 5.32
C LEU A 163 6.84 -27.64 6.14
N SER A 164 7.38 -26.68 6.91
CA SER A 164 8.65 -26.85 7.66
C SER A 164 9.81 -27.35 6.79
N ILE A 165 9.86 -26.91 5.52
CA ILE A 165 10.99 -27.18 4.64
C ILE A 165 12.07 -26.16 5.03
N ASP A 166 13.07 -26.63 5.79
CA ASP A 166 14.21 -25.81 6.20
C ASP A 166 14.95 -25.29 4.96
N GLU A 167 14.95 -23.97 4.77
CA GLU A 167 15.88 -23.31 3.84
C GLU A 167 17.26 -23.26 4.51
N GLU A 168 17.93 -24.42 4.58
CA GLU A 168 19.39 -24.40 4.63
C GLU A 168 19.88 -23.72 3.34
N GLU A 169 20.48 -22.54 3.46
CA GLU A 169 21.17 -21.82 2.38
C GLU A 169 20.28 -21.26 1.24
N ASN A 170 19.59 -20.14 1.48
CA ASN A 170 19.50 -19.05 0.49
C ASN A 170 19.10 -17.74 1.18
N ASN A 171 20.11 -16.98 1.60
CA ASN A 171 19.97 -15.64 2.17
C ASN A 171 19.58 -14.56 1.14
N ASP A 172 19.14 -14.95 -0.06
CA ASP A 172 18.65 -14.04 -1.08
C ASP A 172 17.22 -13.63 -0.74
N ILE A 173 17.13 -12.72 0.23
CA ILE A 173 15.91 -11.97 0.44
C ILE A 173 15.74 -11.09 -0.80
N ASP A 174 14.92 -11.56 -1.74
CA ASP A 174 14.46 -10.87 -2.96
C ASP A 174 13.51 -9.70 -2.59
N LEU A 175 13.97 -8.88 -1.63
CA LEU A 175 13.49 -7.53 -1.40
C LEU A 175 14.01 -6.72 -2.59
N PRO A 176 13.14 -6.01 -3.33
CA PRO A 176 13.63 -5.09 -4.33
C PRO A 176 14.62 -4.12 -3.67
N PRO A 177 15.73 -3.77 -4.34
CA PRO A 177 16.69 -2.84 -3.78
C PRO A 177 15.96 -1.58 -3.31
N LEU A 178 16.31 -1.15 -2.10
CA LEU A 178 15.90 0.14 -1.57
C LEU A 178 16.44 1.18 -2.55
N GLU A 179 15.55 1.90 -3.25
CA GLU A 179 15.98 3.05 -4.04
C GLU A 179 16.58 4.06 -3.07
N GLU A 180 17.92 4.15 -3.03
CA GLU A 180 18.63 5.23 -2.35
C GLU A 180 18.07 6.55 -2.88
N THR A 181 17.48 7.35 -1.99
CA THR A 181 17.18 8.74 -2.29
C THR A 181 18.51 9.43 -2.52
N VAL A 182 18.87 9.63 -3.79
CA VAL A 182 19.76 10.71 -4.16
C VAL A 182 19.10 11.99 -3.68
N ASP A 183 19.59 12.50 -2.55
CA ASP A 183 19.42 13.90 -2.18
C ASP A 183 19.92 14.73 -3.36
N ALA A 184 18.98 15.19 -4.18
CA ALA A 184 19.24 16.24 -5.16
C ALA A 184 19.37 17.57 -4.41
N THR A 185 20.40 17.67 -3.58
CA THR A 185 21.10 18.93 -3.35
C THR A 185 22.03 19.14 -4.53
N ASP A 186 21.99 20.35 -5.09
CA ASP A 186 22.91 20.89 -6.09
C ASP A 186 22.45 20.75 -7.56
N SER A 187 21.57 21.67 -7.96
CA SER A 187 21.62 22.25 -9.30
C SER A 187 21.25 23.73 -9.19
N LYS A 188 22.31 24.48 -8.90
CA LYS A 188 22.53 25.91 -9.15
C LYS A 188 21.56 26.56 -10.15
N MET A 189 21.03 27.70 -9.71
CA MET A 189 20.99 28.99 -10.43
C MET A 189 21.17 28.92 -11.95
N GLU A 190 20.10 29.26 -12.68
CA GLU A 190 20.17 30.19 -13.80
C GLU A 190 18.93 31.09 -13.72
N GLU A 191 19.13 32.31 -13.21
CA GLU A 191 18.31 33.46 -13.58
C GLU A 191 18.58 33.74 -15.06
N VAL A 192 17.52 33.87 -15.85
CA VAL A 192 17.54 34.58 -17.12
C VAL A 192 16.37 35.56 -17.08
N ASP A 193 16.69 36.80 -17.42
CA ASP A 193 15.87 38.03 -17.38
C ASP A 193 14.40 37.92 -17.83
#